data_AF-A0A5D4TSV7-F1
#
_entry.id   AF-A0A5D4TSV7-F1
#
_cell.length_a   1.000
_cell.length_b   1.000
_cell.length_c   1.000
_cell.angle_alpha   90.00
_cell.angle_beta   90.00
_cell.angle_gamma   90.00
#
_symmetry.space_group_name_H-M   'P 1'
#
loop_
_entity.id
_entity.type
_entity.pdbx_description
1 polymer ?
#
loop_
_entity_poly.entity_id
_entity_poly.type
_entity_poly.pdbx_seq_one_letter_code
_entity_poly.pdbx_strand_id
1 'polypeptide(L)'
;MEFTLSLILQFFMLGAVTLFVSGLITFLFPKIPLSVLILLSSMAGYIFTASNQLHGLIITASILNSLLALTASWLVNYGQFVKRMAEKYSNVTA
;
A
#
# COMPACT_ATOMS: atom_id res chain seq x y z
N MET A 1 6.30 19.68 20.95
CA MET A 1 6.99 18.41 20.67
C MET A 1 5.99 17.25 20.58
N GLU A 2 5.04 17.14 21.52
CA GLU A 2 4.00 16.09 21.52
C GLU A 2 3.08 16.11 20.29
N PHE A 3 2.65 17.29 19.82
CA PHE A 3 1.79 17.41 18.64
C PHE A 3 2.47 16.90 17.35
N THR A 4 3.73 17.27 17.12
CA THR A 4 4.52 16.81 15.96
C THR A 4 4.72 15.30 15.98
N LEU A 5 4.98 14.74 17.16
CA LEU A 5 5.19 13.30 17.34
C LEU A 5 3.88 12.52 17.12
N SER A 6 2.75 13.04 17.61
CA SER A 6 1.42 12.49 17.32
C SER A 6 1.10 12.53 15.84
N LEU A 7 1.38 13.64 15.15
CA LEU A 7 1.13 13.78 13.72
C LEU A 7 1.95 12.76 12.90
N ILE A 8 3.25 12.62 13.22
CA ILE A 8 4.12 11.63 12.58
C ILE A 8 3.60 10.22 12.81
N LEU A 9 3.19 9.90 14.04
CA LEU A 9 2.65 8.58 14.37
C LEU A 9 1.37 8.28 13.58
N GLN A 10 0.47 9.25 13.45
CA GLN A 10 -0.76 9.07 12.68
C GLN A 10 -0.48 8.87 11.18
N PHE A 11 0.44 9.63 10.60
CA PHE A 11 0.88 9.43 9.21
C PHE A 11 1.56 8.07 9.01
N PHE A 12 2.37 7.64 9.97
CA PHE A 12 3.00 6.33 9.96
C PHE A 12 1.96 5.20 10.02
N MET A 13 0.99 5.30 10.93
CA MET A 13 -0.10 4.34 11.04
C MET A 13 -0.94 4.29 9.77
N LEU A 14 -1.27 5.45 9.17
CA LEU A 14 -1.96 5.50 7.89
C LEU A 14 -1.17 4.77 6.81
N GLY A 15 0.12 5.06 6.66
CA GLY A 15 0.97 4.42 5.66
C GLY A 15 1.12 2.91 5.90
N ALA A 16 1.24 2.47 7.15
CA ALA A 16 1.32 1.06 7.52
C ALA A 16 0.01 0.32 7.20
N VAL A 17 -1.15 0.92 7.52
CA VAL A 17 -2.46 0.37 7.17
C VAL A 17 -2.63 0.30 5.66
N THR A 18 -2.24 1.33 4.92
CA THR A 18 -2.27 1.33 3.44
C THR A 18 -1.42 0.20 2.87
N LEU A 19 -0.16 0.07 3.32
CA LEU A 19 0.73 -1.03 2.90
C LEU A 19 0.09 -2.40 3.16
N PHE A 20 -0.41 -2.60 4.38
CA PHE A 20 -0.99 -3.87 4.78
C PHE A 20 -2.23 -4.22 3.98
N VAL A 21 -3.17 -3.27 3.86
CA VAL A 21 -4.43 -3.48 3.13
C VAL A 21 -4.18 -3.67 1.64
N SER A 22 -3.35 -2.83 1.01
CA SER A 22 -3.02 -2.98 -0.41
C SER A 22 -2.28 -4.28 -0.69
N GLY A 23 -1.35 -4.68 0.18
CA GLY A 23 -0.66 -5.97 0.08
C GLY A 23 -1.61 -7.15 0.24
N LEU A 24 -2.46 -7.13 1.27
CA LEU A 24 -3.45 -8.17 1.53
C LEU A 24 -4.44 -8.33 0.37
N ILE A 25 -4.97 -7.22 -0.15
CA ILE A 25 -5.88 -7.23 -1.30
C ILE A 25 -5.18 -7.78 -2.53
N THR A 26 -3.94 -7.35 -2.82
CA THR A 26 -3.17 -7.88 -3.96
C THR A 26 -2.89 -9.38 -3.81
N PHE A 27 -2.66 -9.84 -2.57
CA PHE A 27 -2.37 -11.24 -2.29
C PHE A 27 -3.60 -12.13 -2.47
N LEU A 28 -4.74 -11.71 -1.94
CA LEU A 28 -6.02 -12.42 -2.03
C LEU A 28 -6.60 -12.36 -3.45
N PHE A 29 -6.48 -11.21 -4.10
CA PHE A 29 -7.08 -10.93 -5.41
C PHE A 29 -6.04 -10.35 -6.39
N PRO A 30 -5.10 -11.18 -6.89
CA PRO A 30 -4.02 -10.72 -7.77
C PRO A 30 -4.49 -10.22 -9.14
N LYS A 31 -5.78 -10.39 -9.46
CA LYS A 31 -6.42 -9.89 -10.70
C LYS A 31 -6.96 -8.46 -10.57
N ILE A 32 -6.95 -7.86 -9.38
CA ILE A 32 -7.45 -6.50 -9.21
C ILE A 32 -6.52 -5.53 -9.95
N PRO A 33 -7.07 -4.63 -10.79
CA PRO A 33 -6.26 -3.66 -11.50
C PRO A 33 -5.57 -2.71 -10.53
N LEU A 34 -4.29 -2.49 -10.76
CA LEU A 34 -3.43 -1.67 -9.92
C LEU A 34 -3.95 -0.23 -9.79
N SER A 35 -4.64 0.28 -10.82
CA SER A 35 -5.33 1.57 -10.80
C SER A 35 -6.39 1.69 -9.70
N VAL A 36 -7.12 0.61 -9.38
CA VAL A 36 -8.12 0.61 -8.31
C VAL A 36 -7.46 0.68 -6.94
N LEU A 37 -6.35 -0.02 -6.75
CA LEU A 37 -5.57 0.04 -5.50
C LEU A 37 -4.97 1.43 -5.28
N ILE A 38 -4.45 2.05 -6.34
CA ILE A 38 -3.95 3.42 -6.31
C ILE A 38 -5.07 4.40 -5.96
N LEU A 39 -6.24 4.28 -6.59
CA LEU A 39 -7.40 5.14 -6.31
C LEU A 39 -7.86 5.01 -4.87
N LEU A 40 -8.06 3.79 -4.38
CA LEU A 40 -8.48 3.55 -2.99
C LEU A 40 -7.48 4.11 -1.98
N SER A 41 -6.18 3.91 -2.24
CA SER A 41 -5.10 4.39 -1.39
C SER A 41 -4.99 5.92 -1.39
N SER A 42 -5.07 6.55 -2.57
CA SER A 42 -5.09 8.00 -2.73
C SER A 42 -6.28 8.63 -1.99
N MET A 43 -7.45 7.99 -2.10
CA MET A 43 -8.68 8.42 -1.44
C MET A 43 -8.59 8.29 0.08
N ALA A 44 -7.95 7.24 0.60
CA ALA A 44 -7.68 7.12 2.03
C ALA A 44 -6.73 8.22 2.54
N GLY A 45 -5.70 8.57 1.77
CA GLY A 45 -4.81 9.71 2.07
C GLY A 45 -5.54 11.05 2.08
N TYR A 46 -6.46 11.24 1.13
CA TYR A 46 -7.29 12.44 1.05
C TYR A 46 -8.25 12.56 2.24
N ILE A 47 -9.01 11.50 2.55
CA ILE A 47 -9.98 11.49 3.66
C ILE A 47 -9.27 11.76 4.99
N PHE A 48 -8.11 11.14 5.21
CA PHE A 48 -7.33 11.33 6.43
C PHE A 48 -6.86 12.79 6.60
N THR A 49 -6.31 13.39 5.54
CA THR A 49 -5.80 14.76 5.60
C THR A 49 -6.90 15.81 5.67
N ALA A 50 -8.02 15.59 4.99
CA ALA A 50 -9.21 16.44 5.07
C ALA A 50 -9.84 16.41 6.48
N SER A 51 -9.95 15.21 7.09
CA SER A 51 -10.50 15.05 8.44
C SER A 51 -9.65 15.73 9.52
N ASN A 52 -8.32 15.67 9.39
CA ASN A 52 -7.40 16.32 10.32
C ASN A 52 -7.13 17.81 9.99
N GLN A 53 -7.86 18.40 9.05
CA GLN A 53 -7.71 19.80 8.61
C GLN A 53 -6.31 20.15 8.05
N LEU A 54 -5.53 19.15 7.62
CA LEU A 54 -4.16 19.29 7.12
C LEU A 54 -4.14 19.61 5.62
N HIS A 55 -4.77 20.72 5.25
CA HIS A 55 -5.03 21.06 3.84
C HIS A 55 -3.76 21.20 2.99
N GLY A 56 -2.66 21.69 3.57
CA GLY A 56 -1.37 21.82 2.88
C GLY A 56 -0.67 20.48 2.58
N LEU A 57 -1.08 19.39 3.25
CA LEU A 57 -0.46 18.07 3.13
C LEU A 57 -1.32 17.08 2.32
N ILE A 58 -2.51 17.47 1.87
CA ILE A 58 -3.44 16.59 1.15
C ILE A 58 -2.78 15.94 -0.07
N ILE A 59 -2.16 16.76 -0.92
CA ILE A 59 -1.51 16.29 -2.15
C ILE A 59 -0.38 15.30 -1.81
N THR A 60 0.46 15.67 -0.84
CA THR A 60 1.57 14.83 -0.39
C THR A 60 1.07 13.50 0.15
N ALA A 61 0.07 13.51 1.02
CA ALA A 61 -0.48 12.30 1.63
C ALA A 61 -1.12 11.37 0.60
N SER A 62 -1.90 11.89 -0.33
CA SER A 62 -2.53 11.11 -1.40
C SER A 62 -1.52 10.47 -2.33
N ILE A 63 -0.47 11.19 -2.73
CA ILE A 63 0.61 10.66 -3.57
C ILE A 63 1.42 9.61 -2.81
N LEU A 64 1.79 9.88 -1.56
CA LEU A 64 2.63 9.00 -0.76
C LEU A 64 1.91 7.69 -0.44
N ASN A 65 0.61 7.74 -0.12
CA ASN A 65 -0.22 6.54 0.03
C ASN A 65 -0.32 5.75 -1.28
N SER A 66 -0.51 6.43 -2.41
CA SER A 66 -0.54 5.77 -3.71
C SER A 66 0.76 5.01 -3.99
N LEU A 67 1.91 5.62 -3.72
CA LEU A 67 3.23 4.99 -3.81
C LEU A 67 3.37 3.78 -2.87
N LEU A 68 2.88 3.88 -1.64
CA LEU A 68 2.85 2.77 -0.69
C LEU A 68 1.98 1.59 -1.19
N ALA A 69 0.84 1.88 -1.82
CA ALA A 69 0.02 0.84 -2.43
C ALA A 69 0.74 0.16 -3.62
N LEU A 70 1.43 0.94 -4.47
CA LEU A 70 2.26 0.40 -5.55
C LEU A 70 3.34 -0.55 -5.02
N THR A 71 4.08 -0.13 -3.98
CA THR A 71 5.15 -0.94 -3.41
C THR A 71 4.62 -2.21 -2.76
N ALA A 72 3.49 -2.14 -2.04
CA ALA A 72 2.82 -3.32 -1.49
C ALA A 72 2.45 -4.32 -2.58
N SER A 73 1.78 -3.86 -3.64
CA SER A 73 1.37 -4.73 -4.74
C SER A 73 2.56 -5.32 -5.49
N TRP A 74 3.61 -4.53 -5.70
CA TRP A 74 4.82 -5.00 -6.36
C TRP A 74 5.52 -6.10 -5.54
N LEU A 75 5.64 -5.91 -4.22
CA LEU A 75 6.25 -6.87 -3.30
C LEU A 75 5.49 -8.20 -3.30
N VAL A 76 4.15 -8.14 -3.27
CA VAL A 76 3.30 -9.33 -3.31
C VAL A 76 3.42 -10.07 -4.64
N ASN A 77 3.38 -9.34 -5.76
CA ASN A 77 3.55 -9.93 -7.10
C ASN A 77 4.93 -10.59 -7.25
N TYR A 78 5.98 -9.97 -6.71
CA TYR A 78 7.32 -10.54 -6.68
C TYR A 78 7.36 -11.83 -5.86
N GLY A 79 6.77 -11.83 -4.66
CA GLY A 79 6.66 -13.04 -3.83
C GLY A 79 5.90 -14.18 -4.51
N GLN A 80 4.79 -13.87 -5.18
CA GLN A 80 4.04 -14.86 -5.97
C GLN A 80 4.84 -15.37 -7.18
N PHE A 81 5.63 -14.52 -7.83
CA PHE A 81 6.50 -14.91 -8.93
C PHE A 81 7.59 -15.89 -8.47
N VAL A 82 8.27 -15.60 -7.35
CA VAL A 82 9.28 -16.48 -6.76
C VAL A 82 8.68 -17.84 -6.41
N LYS A 83 7.48 -17.85 -5.80
CA LYS A 83 6.76 -19.10 -5.50
C LYS A 83 6.50 -19.94 -6.75
N ARG A 84 5.99 -19.33 -7.82
CA ARG A 84 5.72 -20.03 -9.11
C ARG A 84 7.00 -20.57 -9.74
N MET A 85 8.10 -19.82 -9.66
CA MET A 85 9.40 -20.29 -10.15
C MET A 85 9.88 -21.49 -9.34
N ALA A 86 9.79 -21.45 -8.01
CA ALA A 86 10.17 -22.58 -7.15
C ALA A 86 9.36 -23.85 -7.45
N GLU A 87 8.04 -23.74 -7.60
CA GLU A 87 7.17 -24.86 -7.99
C GLU A 87 7.54 -25.43 -9.36
N LYS A 88 7.89 -24.56 -10.33
CA LYS A 88 8.33 -24.99 -11.66
C LYS A 88 9.63 -25.78 -11.63
N TYR A 89 10.63 -25.35 -10.87
CA TYR A 89 11.90 -26.08 -10.75
C TYR A 89 11.74 -27.40 -9.96
N SER A 90 10.88 -27.42 -8.93
CA SER A 90 10.57 -28.65 -8.19
C SER A 90 9.94 -29.72 -9.09
N ASN A 91 9.08 -29.34 -10.04
CA ASN A 91 8.43 -30.29 -10.96
C ASN A 91 9.33 -30.76 -12.12
N VAL A 92 10.44 -30.07 -12.40
CA VAL A 92 11.41 -30.51 -13.43
C VAL A 92 12.46 -31.46 -12.86
N THR A 93 12.62 -31.50 -11.53
CA THR A 93 13.61 -32.35 -10.84
C THR A 93 13.00 -33.61 -10.19
N ALA A 94 11.67 -33.76 -10.21
CA ALA A 94 10.96 -34.97 -9.81
C ALA A 94 10.66 -35.85 -11.04
#